data_AF-H2EYS0-F1
#
_entry.id   AF-H2EYS0-F1
#
_cell.length_a   1.000
_cell.length_b   1.000
_cell.length_c   1.000
_cell.angle_alpha   90.00
_cell.angle_beta   90.00
_cell.angle_gamma   90.00
#
_symmetry.space_group_name_H-M   'P 1'
#
loop_
_entity.id
_entity.type
_entity.pdbx_description
1 polymer ?
#
loop_
_entity_poly.entity_id
_entity_poly.type
_entity_poly.pdbx_seq_one_letter_code
_entity_poly.pdbx_strand_id
1 'polypeptide(L)'
;GILHMLVKYKEQLTRPVQEAMDFLRKIESQLNSLNYGTAAPFLSSDLADEKCEGVVSSEEDQDAGGAEAEVAELDPRAEDKELKLHLLKKYSGYLSSLRQELSKKKKKGKLPKDARQKLLNWWELHYKWPYPSETEKVALSESTGLDQKQ
;
A
#
# COMPACT_ATOMS: atom_id res chain seq x y z
N GLY A 1 43.49 -11.80 -28.00
CA GLY A 1 44.05 -12.66 -26.92
C GLY A 1 43.04 -12.86 -25.82
N ILE A 2 43.15 -13.95 -25.05
CA ILE A 2 42.20 -14.36 -23.99
C ILE A 2 41.91 -13.23 -22.98
N LEU A 3 42.91 -12.42 -22.64
CA LEU A 3 42.77 -11.22 -21.79
C LEU A 3 41.72 -10.22 -22.30
N HIS A 4 41.72 -9.93 -23.60
CA HIS A 4 40.75 -9.00 -24.22
C HIS A 4 39.32 -9.57 -24.17
N MET A 5 39.18 -10.90 -24.28
CA MET A 5 37.88 -11.57 -24.15
C MET A 5 37.35 -11.47 -22.71
N LEU A 6 38.19 -11.71 -21.71
CA LEU A 6 37.81 -11.61 -20.29
C LEU A 6 37.39 -10.20 -19.90
N VAL A 7 38.09 -9.16 -20.38
CA VAL A 7 37.73 -7.76 -20.15
C VAL A 7 36.36 -7.45 -20.75
N LYS A 8 36.11 -7.88 -22.00
CA LYS A 8 34.82 -7.68 -22.67
C LYS A 8 33.68 -8.38 -21.93
N TYR A 9 33.87 -9.60 -21.44
CA TYR A 9 32.85 -10.31 -20.66
C TYR A 9 32.58 -9.63 -19.32
N LYS A 10 33.63 -9.17 -18.63
CA LYS A 10 33.47 -8.38 -17.40
C LYS A 10 32.61 -7.15 -17.66
N GLU A 11 32.93 -6.37 -18.69
CA GLU A 11 32.17 -5.18 -19.07
C GLU A 11 30.71 -5.51 -19.41
N GLN A 12 30.46 -6.59 -20.17
CA GLN A 12 29.11 -7.02 -20.53
C GLN A 12 28.26 -7.42 -19.31
N LEU A 13 28.88 -7.97 -18.26
CA LEU A 13 28.18 -8.31 -17.01
C LEU A 13 27.99 -7.09 -16.11
N THR A 14 28.97 -6.21 -16.00
CA THR A 14 28.91 -5.07 -15.07
C THR A 14 28.07 -3.91 -15.61
N ARG A 15 28.03 -3.73 -16.94
CA ARG A 15 27.36 -2.60 -17.57
C ARG A 15 25.84 -2.55 -17.28
N PRO A 16 25.06 -3.63 -17.45
CA PRO A 16 23.62 -3.61 -17.15
C PRO A 16 23.32 -3.31 -15.69
N VAL A 17 24.16 -3.82 -14.77
CA VAL A 17 24.02 -3.58 -13.33
C VAL A 17 24.26 -2.11 -13.00
N GLN A 18 25.30 -1.51 -13.58
CA GLN A 18 25.59 -0.09 -13.38
C GLN A 18 24.49 0.80 -13.95
N GLU A 19 24.04 0.52 -15.18
CA GLU A 19 22.93 1.25 -15.84
C GLU A 19 21.64 1.18 -15.01
N ALA A 20 21.32 0.02 -14.43
CA ALA A 20 20.17 -0.14 -13.55
C ALA A 20 20.32 0.67 -12.25
N MET A 21 21.49 0.64 -11.60
CA MET A 21 21.73 1.44 -10.39
C MET A 21 21.61 2.94 -10.66
N ASP A 22 22.15 3.41 -11.78
CA ASP A 22 22.09 4.81 -12.16
C ASP A 22 20.65 5.25 -12.48
N PHE A 23 19.86 4.38 -13.11
CA PHE A 23 18.43 4.60 -13.32
C PHE A 23 17.66 4.73 -12.00
N LEU A 24 17.89 3.81 -11.05
CA LEU A 24 17.22 3.86 -9.74
C LEU A 24 17.58 5.13 -8.97
N ARG A 25 18.85 5.52 -8.93
CA ARG A 25 19.28 6.79 -8.30
C ARG A 25 18.64 8.02 -8.95
N LYS A 26 18.41 7.99 -10.26
CA LYS A 26 17.71 9.06 -10.98
C LYS A 26 16.23 9.14 -10.58
N ILE A 27 15.54 8.00 -10.47
CA ILE A 27 14.13 7.98 -10.04
C ILE A 27 14.01 8.47 -8.59
N GLU A 28 14.92 8.03 -7.72
CA GLU A 28 14.97 8.43 -6.32
C GLU A 28 15.13 9.96 -6.17
N SER A 29 16.02 10.58 -6.95
CA SER A 29 16.20 12.04 -6.90
C SER A 29 14.96 12.81 -7.41
N GLN A 30 14.27 12.29 -8.42
CA GLN A 30 13.01 12.86 -8.91
C GLN A 30 11.90 12.80 -7.83
N LEU A 31 11.80 11.69 -7.11
CA LEU A 31 10.84 11.54 -6.01
C LEU A 31 11.15 12.48 -4.85
N ASN A 32 12.42 12.59 -4.45
CA ASN A 32 12.84 13.49 -3.39
C ASN A 32 12.52 14.96 -3.73
N SER A 33 12.71 15.39 -4.98
CA SER A 33 12.36 16.76 -5.41
C SER A 33 10.86 17.07 -5.29
N LEU A 34 9.97 16.11 -5.54
CA LEU A 34 8.52 16.29 -5.42
C LEU A 34 8.10 16.46 -3.94
N ASN A 35 8.78 15.76 -3.04
CA ASN A 35 8.49 15.77 -1.61
C ASN A 35 8.78 17.13 -0.96
N TYR A 36 9.86 17.80 -1.34
CA TYR A 36 10.23 19.10 -0.76
C TYR A 36 9.54 20.31 -1.41
N GLY A 37 8.88 20.14 -2.57
CA GLY A 37 8.23 21.25 -3.30
C GLY A 37 6.76 21.49 -2.97
N THR A 38 6.11 20.57 -2.23
CA THR A 38 4.65 20.59 -1.99
C THR A 38 4.27 21.14 -0.61
N ALA A 39 5.24 21.38 0.27
CA ALA A 39 5.01 21.97 1.60
C ALA A 39 5.09 23.51 1.53
N ALA A 40 3.91 24.17 1.58
CA ALA A 40 3.61 25.61 1.64
C ALA A 40 3.60 26.37 0.29
N PRO A 41 2.55 27.17 -0.05
CA PRO A 41 1.59 27.86 0.84
C PRO A 41 0.10 27.72 0.42
N PHE A 42 -0.74 27.05 1.23
CA PHE A 42 -2.21 27.18 1.07
C PHE A 42 -2.99 27.29 2.40
N LEU A 43 -2.32 27.25 3.55
CA LEU A 43 -2.97 27.33 4.87
C LEU A 43 -2.82 28.72 5.50
N SER A 44 -3.04 29.78 4.73
CA SER A 44 -3.22 31.12 5.26
C SER A 44 -4.47 31.73 4.66
N SER A 45 -5.35 32.13 5.57
CA SER A 45 -6.65 32.78 5.38
C SER A 45 -7.86 31.85 5.53
N ASP A 46 -8.66 32.23 6.53
CA ASP A 46 -10.09 32.03 6.69
C ASP A 46 -10.55 30.85 7.55
N LEU A 47 -10.29 30.96 8.85
CA LEU A 47 -11.32 30.66 9.85
C LEU A 47 -11.57 31.90 10.72
N ALA A 48 -12.44 32.77 10.21
CA ALA A 48 -13.29 33.63 11.02
C ALA A 48 -14.73 33.27 10.65
N ASP A 49 -15.41 32.51 11.49
CA ASP A 49 -16.60 33.03 12.16
C ASP A 49 -17.05 32.10 13.30
N GLU A 50 -17.59 32.77 14.28
CA GLU A 50 -17.95 32.41 15.64
C GLU A 50 -19.29 31.65 15.70
N LYS A 51 -19.54 31.00 16.86
CA LYS A 51 -20.87 30.77 17.48
C LYS A 51 -21.63 29.48 17.08
N CYS A 52 -22.21 28.65 17.96
CA CYS A 52 -22.51 28.71 19.39
C CYS A 52 -22.76 27.30 19.97
N GLU A 53 -22.39 27.14 21.24
CA GLU A 53 -23.06 26.40 22.34
C GLU A 53 -23.44 24.91 22.27
N GLY A 54 -22.98 24.19 23.31
CA GLY A 54 -23.83 23.22 24.00
C GLY A 54 -23.15 22.16 24.88
N VAL A 55 -22.75 22.53 26.12
CA VAL A 55 -22.92 21.74 27.40
C VAL A 55 -22.13 20.41 27.55
N VAL A 56 -21.45 19.99 28.65
CA VAL A 56 -21.08 20.45 30.02
C VAL A 56 -20.06 19.42 30.60
N SER A 57 -19.32 19.82 31.64
CA SER A 57 -18.61 19.03 32.70
C SER A 57 -17.20 18.52 32.38
N SER A 58 -16.17 18.65 33.23
CA SER A 58 -16.12 18.91 34.69
C SER A 58 -14.75 19.52 35.11
N GLU A 59 -14.76 20.15 36.29
CA GLU A 59 -13.71 20.71 37.19
C GLU A 59 -12.32 19.98 37.24
N GLU A 60 -11.16 20.56 37.60
CA GLU A 60 -10.75 21.72 38.42
C GLU A 60 -9.24 22.11 38.16
N ASP A 61 -8.84 23.29 38.62
CA ASP A 61 -7.67 24.15 38.32
C ASP A 61 -6.22 23.68 38.61
N GLN A 62 -5.24 24.16 37.80
CA GLN A 62 -4.09 24.98 38.29
C GLN A 62 -3.19 25.57 37.17
N ASP A 63 -3.27 26.91 37.07
CA ASP A 63 -2.23 27.95 37.00
C ASP A 63 -1.01 27.95 36.03
N ALA A 64 -0.88 29.12 35.40
CA ALA A 64 0.29 29.85 34.90
C ALA A 64 1.32 29.20 33.95
N GLY A 65 1.15 29.55 32.66
CA GLY A 65 2.14 30.44 32.03
C GLY A 65 3.19 29.78 31.13
N GLY A 66 3.42 30.41 29.99
CA GLY A 66 4.62 30.17 29.17
C GLY A 66 4.28 29.85 27.73
N ALA A 67 4.21 30.89 26.91
CA ALA A 67 4.22 30.78 25.47
C ALA A 67 5.48 30.04 25.01
N GLU A 68 5.31 28.87 24.46
CA GLU A 68 6.29 28.28 23.56
C GLU A 68 5.44 27.78 22.39
N ALA A 69 5.56 28.47 21.26
CA ALA A 69 5.01 27.98 20.01
C ALA A 69 5.71 26.64 19.71
N GLU A 70 5.13 25.54 20.18
CA GLU A 70 5.43 24.24 19.64
C GLU A 70 4.99 24.29 18.19
N VAL A 71 5.98 24.55 17.33
CA VAL A 71 6.03 24.05 15.97
C VAL A 71 5.48 22.64 16.07
N ALA A 72 4.21 22.47 15.67
CA ALA A 72 3.62 21.17 15.50
C ALA A 72 4.51 20.50 14.45
N GLU A 73 5.50 19.76 14.95
CA GLU A 73 6.33 18.87 14.18
C GLU A 73 5.33 17.92 13.55
N LEU A 74 4.98 18.22 12.29
CA LEU A 74 3.98 17.48 11.55
C LEU A 74 4.50 16.06 11.47
N ASP A 75 4.01 15.22 12.38
CA ASP A 75 4.38 13.82 12.45
C ASP A 75 4.18 13.26 11.03
N PRO A 76 5.24 12.77 10.35
CA PRO A 76 5.10 12.19 9.02
C PRO A 76 4.05 11.06 9.00
N ARG A 77 3.80 10.41 10.15
CA ARG A 77 2.70 9.43 10.28
C ARG A 77 1.31 10.06 10.38
N ALA A 78 1.17 11.31 10.80
CA ALA A 78 -0.09 12.04 10.77
C ALA A 78 -0.48 12.40 9.32
N GLU A 79 0.47 12.83 8.51
CA GLU A 79 0.27 13.09 7.08
C GLU A 79 -0.12 11.81 6.32
N ASP A 80 0.52 10.68 6.63
CA ASP A 80 0.14 9.37 6.07
C ASP A 80 -1.30 8.95 6.45
N LYS A 81 -1.76 9.29 7.66
CA LYS A 81 -3.13 9.00 8.11
C LYS A 81 -4.13 9.88 7.36
N GLU A 82 -3.83 11.16 7.19
CA GLU A 82 -4.64 12.13 6.44
C GLU A 82 -4.78 11.70 4.97
N LEU A 83 -3.66 11.38 4.32
CA LEU A 83 -3.62 10.92 2.94
C LEU A 83 -4.40 9.61 2.77
N LYS A 84 -4.25 8.67 3.71
CA LYS A 84 -5.02 7.43 3.72
C LYS A 84 -6.52 7.67 3.86
N LEU A 85 -6.94 8.58 4.75
CA LEU A 85 -8.36 8.94 4.91
C LEU A 85 -8.92 9.59 3.64
N HIS A 86 -8.18 10.52 3.05
CA HIS A 86 -8.58 11.19 1.81
C HIS A 86 -8.71 10.18 0.67
N LEU A 87 -7.75 9.27 0.52
CA LEU A 87 -7.77 8.22 -0.49
C LEU A 87 -8.95 7.28 -0.28
N LEU A 88 -9.18 6.82 0.95
CA LEU A 88 -10.33 5.98 1.27
C LEU A 88 -11.65 6.71 0.98
N LYS A 89 -11.79 7.99 1.33
CA LYS A 89 -12.98 8.79 1.04
C LYS A 89 -13.23 8.89 -0.46
N LYS A 90 -12.21 9.27 -1.24
CA LYS A 90 -12.28 9.46 -2.70
C LYS A 90 -12.62 8.17 -3.45
N TYR A 91 -12.06 7.03 -3.03
CA TYR A 91 -12.22 5.76 -3.74
C TYR A 91 -13.20 4.78 -3.07
N SER A 92 -13.79 5.12 -1.91
CA SER A 92 -14.71 4.25 -1.15
C SER A 92 -15.85 3.68 -2.00
N GLY A 93 -16.48 4.51 -2.84
CA GLY A 93 -17.55 4.10 -3.74
C GLY A 93 -17.08 3.10 -4.80
N TYR A 94 -15.95 3.36 -5.45
CA TYR A 94 -15.35 2.45 -6.44
C TYR A 94 -14.92 1.12 -5.80
N LEU A 95 -14.27 1.17 -4.63
CA LEU A 95 -13.91 -0.01 -3.86
C LEU A 95 -15.15 -0.83 -3.46
N SER A 96 -16.25 -0.16 -3.11
CA SER A 96 -17.52 -0.83 -2.79
C SER A 96 -18.13 -1.50 -4.01
N SER A 97 -18.13 -0.82 -5.16
CA SER A 97 -18.58 -1.37 -6.45
C SER A 97 -17.73 -2.56 -6.89
N LEU A 98 -16.40 -2.45 -6.80
CA LEU A 98 -15.46 -3.54 -7.09
C LEU A 98 -15.69 -4.72 -6.14
N ARG A 99 -15.81 -4.47 -4.84
CA ARG A 99 -16.11 -5.52 -3.85
C ARG A 99 -17.43 -6.20 -4.21
N GLN A 100 -18.46 -5.45 -4.59
CA GLN A 100 -19.73 -6.01 -5.01
C GLN A 100 -19.59 -6.85 -6.29
N GLU A 101 -18.87 -6.35 -7.29
CA GLU A 101 -18.63 -7.03 -8.56
C GLU A 101 -17.84 -8.34 -8.38
N LEU A 102 -16.78 -8.31 -7.58
CA LEU A 102 -15.98 -9.49 -7.24
C LEU A 102 -16.75 -10.44 -6.29
N SER A 103 -17.63 -9.90 -5.45
CA SER A 103 -18.50 -10.69 -4.55
C SER A 103 -19.72 -11.28 -5.25
N LYS A 104 -20.03 -10.87 -6.49
CA LYS A 104 -21.00 -11.56 -7.36
C LYS A 104 -20.42 -12.92 -7.70
N LYS A 105 -20.53 -13.85 -6.75
CA LYS A 105 -20.28 -15.27 -6.96
C LYS A 105 -21.14 -15.70 -8.14
N LYS A 106 -20.51 -16.08 -9.25
CA LYS A 106 -21.19 -16.89 -10.26
C LYS A 106 -21.76 -18.10 -9.54
N LYS A 107 -23.06 -18.38 -9.72
CA LYS A 107 -23.71 -19.58 -9.19
C LYS A 107 -23.23 -20.84 -9.95
N LYS A 108 -21.92 -21.12 -9.93
CA LYS A 108 -21.45 -22.51 -9.91
C LYS A 108 -21.62 -22.94 -8.46
N GLY A 109 -22.28 -24.06 -8.21
CA GLY A 109 -22.71 -24.49 -6.86
C GLY A 109 -21.60 -24.33 -5.80
N LYS A 110 -22.00 -24.13 -4.53
CA LYS A 110 -21.05 -24.04 -3.42
C LYS A 110 -20.04 -25.19 -3.54
N LEU A 111 -18.73 -24.88 -3.54
CA LEU A 111 -17.67 -25.91 -3.51
C LEU A 111 -18.00 -26.95 -2.41
N PRO A 112 -17.68 -28.24 -2.60
CA PRO A 112 -17.72 -29.21 -1.51
C PRO A 112 -16.89 -28.72 -0.31
N LYS A 113 -17.27 -29.10 0.92
CA LYS A 113 -16.52 -28.71 2.14
C LYS A 113 -15.05 -29.17 2.06
N ASP A 114 -14.82 -30.37 1.55
CA ASP A 114 -13.48 -30.95 1.41
C ASP A 114 -12.61 -30.18 0.42
N ALA A 115 -13.18 -29.75 -0.69
CA ALA A 115 -12.49 -28.91 -1.67
C ALA A 115 -12.08 -27.56 -1.05
N ARG A 116 -12.97 -26.94 -0.25
CA ARG A 116 -12.64 -25.73 0.50
C ARG A 116 -11.49 -25.95 1.48
N GLN A 117 -11.51 -27.06 2.22
CA GLN A 117 -10.47 -27.36 3.21
C GLN A 117 -9.10 -27.54 2.56
N LYS A 118 -9.02 -28.25 1.43
CA LYS A 118 -7.76 -28.45 0.69
C LYS A 118 -7.19 -27.14 0.16
N LEU A 119 -8.03 -26.27 -0.41
CA LEU A 119 -7.61 -24.94 -0.87
C LEU A 119 -7.16 -24.05 0.29
N LEU A 120 -7.87 -24.09 1.43
CA LEU A 120 -7.51 -23.32 2.62
C LEU A 120 -6.17 -23.78 3.20
N ASN A 121 -5.96 -25.09 3.32
CA ASN A 121 -4.69 -25.64 3.80
C ASN A 121 -3.53 -25.23 2.88
N TRP A 122 -3.72 -25.25 1.56
CA TRP A 122 -2.70 -24.78 0.62
C TRP A 122 -2.40 -23.28 0.80
N TRP A 123 -3.44 -22.46 0.98
CA TRP A 123 -3.29 -21.02 1.24
C TRP A 123 -2.54 -20.74 2.55
N GLU A 124 -2.85 -21.46 3.62
CA GLU A 124 -2.16 -21.32 4.91
C GLU A 124 -0.66 -21.63 4.80
N LEU A 125 -0.28 -22.59 3.94
CA LEU A 125 1.12 -22.89 3.65
C LEU A 125 1.79 -21.80 2.79
N HIS A 126 1.04 -21.09 1.94
CA HIS A 126 1.54 -20.12 0.97
C HIS A 126 1.10 -18.66 1.25
N TYR A 127 0.78 -18.33 2.50
CA TYR A 127 0.17 -17.04 2.85
C TYR A 127 1.03 -15.81 2.52
N LYS A 128 2.37 -15.98 2.48
CA LYS A 128 3.31 -14.90 2.11
C LYS A 128 3.30 -14.63 0.60
N TRP A 129 3.06 -15.65 -0.22
CA TRP A 129 3.08 -15.59 -1.69
C TRP A 129 2.07 -16.58 -2.28
N PRO A 130 0.78 -16.22 -2.33
CA PRO A 130 -0.29 -17.14 -2.68
C PRO A 130 -0.47 -17.26 -4.20
N TYR A 131 0.61 -17.59 -4.90
CA TYR A 131 0.60 -17.83 -6.35
C TYR A 131 1.05 -19.27 -6.58
N PRO A 132 0.11 -20.22 -6.78
CA PRO A 132 0.48 -21.60 -7.05
C PRO A 132 1.23 -21.69 -8.37
N SER A 133 2.29 -22.49 -8.38
CA SER A 133 2.92 -22.92 -9.62
C SER A 133 1.95 -23.74 -10.49
N GLU A 134 2.27 -23.92 -11.78
CA GLU A 134 1.40 -24.68 -12.69
C GLU A 134 1.16 -26.11 -12.18
N THR A 135 2.20 -26.75 -11.62
CA THR A 135 2.12 -28.09 -11.02
C THR A 135 1.19 -28.11 -9.82
N GLU A 136 1.29 -27.11 -8.94
CA GLU A 136 0.41 -27.01 -7.76
C GLU A 136 -1.03 -26.74 -8.16
N LYS A 137 -1.25 -25.92 -9.19
CA LYS A 137 -2.57 -25.65 -9.73
C LYS A 137 -3.23 -26.92 -10.25
N VAL A 138 -2.49 -27.78 -10.95
CA VAL A 138 -2.95 -29.10 -11.39
C VAL A 138 -3.25 -30.00 -10.18
N ALA A 139 -2.32 -30.14 -9.23
CA ALA A 139 -2.51 -30.97 -8.05
C ALA A 139 -3.71 -30.54 -7.18
N LEU A 140 -3.94 -29.22 -7.06
CA LEU A 140 -5.13 -28.68 -6.38
C LEU A 140 -6.40 -29.02 -7.15
N SER A 141 -6.41 -28.90 -8.48
CA SER A 141 -7.57 -29.25 -9.30
C SER A 141 -7.93 -30.74 -9.20
N GLU A 142 -6.93 -31.64 -9.24
CA GLU A 142 -7.11 -33.09 -9.09
C GLU A 142 -7.58 -33.47 -7.69
N SER A 143 -6.97 -32.89 -6.65
CA SER A 143 -7.31 -33.20 -5.26
C SER A 143 -8.67 -32.62 -4.84
N THR A 144 -9.11 -31.51 -5.44
CA THR A 144 -10.40 -30.87 -5.14
C THR A 144 -11.53 -31.28 -6.08
N GLY A 145 -11.19 -31.91 -7.22
CA GLY A 145 -12.14 -32.24 -8.29
C GLY A 145 -12.71 -30.99 -9.00
N LEU A 146 -12.02 -29.86 -8.90
CA LEU A 146 -12.44 -28.60 -9.51
C LEU A 146 -11.76 -28.40 -10.86
N ASP A 147 -12.46 -27.77 -11.81
CA ASP A 147 -11.82 -27.33 -13.05
C ASP A 147 -10.75 -26.26 -12.74
N GLN A 148 -9.64 -26.29 -13.46
CA GLN A 148 -8.51 -25.38 -13.24
C GLN A 148 -8.86 -23.90 -13.50
N LYS A 149 -10.01 -23.65 -14.13
CA LYS A 149 -10.60 -22.33 -14.40
C LYS A 149 -11.61 -21.86 -13.33
N GLN A 150 -12.01 -22.72 -12.39
CA GLN A 150 -12.92 -22.41 -11.28
C GLN A 150 -12.19 -21.78 -10.10
#